data_AF-A0A4P0YI19-F1
#
_entry.id   AF-A0A4P0YI19-F1
#
_cell.length_a   1.000
_cell.length_b   1.000
_cell.length_c   1.000
_cell.angle_alpha   90.00
_cell.angle_beta   90.00
_cell.angle_gamma   90.00
#
_symmetry.space_group_name_H-M   'P 1'
#
loop_
_entity.id
_entity.type
_entity.pdbx_description
1 polymer ?
#
loop_
_entity_poly.entity_id
_entity_poly.type
_entity_poly.pdbx_seq_one_letter_code
_entity_poly.pdbx_strand_id
1 'polypeptide(L)'
;MQVLHVCSEMFPLLKTGGLADVIGALPAAQIAEGIDTRVLLPAFPDIRRGVVDAQVVTRRDTFAGRITLLYGHFNGVGIYLIDAPHLYDRPGSPYHDTNQHAYPDNVLRFALLGWVGSEMASGLDPFWRPDVVHAHDWHAGLTPAYLAARGRPAKSVFTVHNLAYQGMFYSWHMNDIELPWSFYNMHGLEFNGQISFLKAGLYYADHITAVSPTYAREITEPQYAYGMEGLLRQRHHEGRLSGILNGVDDGIWSPQNDLLLPMRYDRDTLEEKAENKRQLQIAMGPEGR
;
A
#
# COMPACT_ATOMS: atom_id res chain seq x y z
N MET A 1 6.87 -7.37 18.92
CA MET A 1 7.19 -7.35 17.49
C MET A 1 6.79 -5.99 16.95
N GLN A 2 7.66 -5.37 16.16
CA GLN A 2 7.45 -4.06 15.54
C GLN A 2 7.20 -4.23 14.04
N VAL A 3 6.09 -3.69 13.54
CA VAL A 3 5.69 -3.83 12.13
C VAL A 3 5.55 -2.45 11.49
N LEU A 4 6.20 -2.24 10.35
CA LEU A 4 6.01 -1.05 9.52
C LEU A 4 5.21 -1.41 8.27
N HIS A 5 4.00 -0.88 8.13
CA HIS A 5 3.31 -0.88 6.84
C HIS A 5 3.84 0.25 5.96
N VAL A 6 4.16 -0.05 4.70
CA VAL A 6 4.61 0.93 3.71
C VAL A 6 3.62 0.93 2.56
N CYS A 7 2.95 2.06 2.33
CA CYS A 7 1.89 2.19 1.34
C CYS A 7 1.76 3.63 0.84
N SER A 8 0.97 3.83 -0.22
CA SER A 8 0.67 5.14 -0.78
C SER A 8 -0.60 5.77 -0.20
N GLU A 9 -1.50 4.97 0.36
CA GLU A 9 -2.85 5.42 0.74
C GLU A 9 -3.35 4.73 2.01
N MET A 10 -4.29 5.40 2.70
CA MET A 10 -4.87 4.97 3.96
C MET A 10 -6.25 5.61 4.12
N PHE A 11 -7.30 4.79 4.29
CA PHE A 11 -8.64 5.27 4.58
C PHE A 11 -8.72 5.78 6.05
N PRO A 12 -9.47 6.86 6.35
CA PRO A 12 -10.23 7.72 5.43
C PRO A 12 -9.43 8.92 4.90
N LEU A 13 -8.12 8.99 5.19
CA LEU A 13 -7.28 10.14 4.81
C LEU A 13 -7.17 10.31 3.30
N LEU A 14 -6.95 9.20 2.59
CA LEU A 14 -6.80 9.19 1.15
C LEU A 14 -7.09 7.78 0.62
N LYS A 15 -7.95 7.67 -0.40
CA LYS A 15 -8.37 6.40 -0.99
C LYS A 15 -8.52 6.51 -2.49
N THR A 16 -7.84 5.64 -3.22
CA THR A 16 -8.07 5.40 -4.65
C THR A 16 -8.56 3.98 -4.95
N GLY A 17 -8.27 3.01 -4.06
CA GLY A 17 -8.72 1.63 -4.21
C GLY A 17 -8.85 0.89 -2.88
N GLY A 18 -8.89 -0.45 -2.95
CA GLY A 18 -9.04 -1.32 -1.78
C GLY A 18 -7.81 -1.38 -0.87
N LEU A 19 -6.63 -0.94 -1.34
CA LEU A 19 -5.43 -0.84 -0.51
C LEU A 19 -5.70 0.07 0.70
N ALA A 20 -6.29 1.25 0.47
CA ALA A 20 -6.59 2.20 1.52
C ALA A 20 -7.48 1.61 2.63
N ASP A 21 -8.45 0.76 2.29
CA ASP A 21 -9.34 0.12 3.27
C ASP A 21 -8.56 -0.86 4.16
N VAL A 22 -7.67 -1.66 3.56
CA VAL A 22 -6.81 -2.59 4.32
C VAL A 22 -5.91 -1.82 5.28
N ILE A 23 -5.27 -0.75 4.82
CA ILE A 23 -4.40 0.06 5.69
C ILE A 23 -5.21 0.87 6.72
N GLY A 24 -6.47 1.20 6.42
CA GLY A 24 -7.36 1.87 7.37
C GLY A 24 -7.74 0.99 8.58
N ALA A 25 -7.77 -0.34 8.41
CA ALA A 25 -8.25 -1.27 9.44
C ALA A 25 -7.15 -2.18 10.02
N LEU A 26 -6.28 -2.76 9.18
CA LEU A 26 -5.32 -3.79 9.60
C LEU A 26 -4.33 -3.32 10.69
N PRO A 27 -3.73 -2.10 10.61
CA PRO A 27 -2.82 -1.63 11.65
C PRO A 27 -3.48 -1.53 13.02
N ALA A 28 -4.71 -1.01 13.09
CA ALA A 28 -5.45 -0.90 14.34
C ALA A 28 -5.80 -2.28 14.92
N ALA A 29 -6.19 -3.24 14.07
CA ALA A 29 -6.44 -4.62 14.49
C ALA A 29 -5.17 -5.29 15.04
N GLN A 30 -4.01 -5.09 14.41
CA GLN A 30 -2.74 -5.61 14.91
C GLN A 30 -2.33 -4.98 16.25
N ILE A 31 -2.58 -3.68 16.45
CA ILE A 31 -2.34 -2.99 17.72
C ILE A 31 -3.22 -3.58 18.83
N ALA A 32 -4.49 -3.89 18.53
CA ALA A 32 -5.40 -4.54 19.48
C ALA A 32 -4.88 -5.92 19.93
N GLU A 33 -4.15 -6.63 19.06
CA GLU A 33 -3.46 -7.89 19.37
C GLU A 33 -2.07 -7.70 20.02
N GLY A 34 -1.70 -6.47 20.38
CA GLY A 34 -0.45 -6.17 21.10
C GLY A 34 0.79 -6.01 20.21
N ILE A 35 0.62 -5.84 18.90
CA ILE A 35 1.74 -5.55 17.97
C ILE A 35 1.98 -4.04 17.92
N ASP A 36 3.24 -3.62 18.00
CA ASP A 36 3.62 -2.21 17.79
C ASP A 36 3.69 -1.95 16.27
N THR A 37 2.52 -1.61 15.72
CA THR A 37 2.35 -1.37 14.29
C THR A 37 2.33 0.13 13.98
N ARG A 38 3.09 0.51 12.95
CA ARG A 38 3.14 1.88 12.40
C ARG A 38 2.95 1.86 10.90
N VAL A 39 2.57 2.99 10.32
CA VAL A 39 2.37 3.14 8.87
C VAL A 39 3.27 4.26 8.34
N LEU A 40 3.98 4.01 7.24
CA LEU A 40 4.74 4.99 6.47
C LEU A 40 3.97 5.38 5.21
N LEU A 41 3.70 6.67 5.05
CA LEU A 41 2.96 7.25 3.94
C LEU A 41 3.74 8.42 3.31
N PRO A 42 3.61 8.66 1.99
CA PRO A 42 3.90 9.96 1.40
C PRO A 42 3.00 11.03 2.03
N ALA A 43 3.53 12.22 2.31
CA ALA A 43 2.75 13.33 2.85
C ALA A 43 1.87 14.01 1.77
N PHE A 44 0.96 13.26 1.14
CA PHE A 44 -0.03 13.85 0.24
C PHE A 44 -0.88 14.88 0.98
N PRO A 45 -1.42 15.91 0.30
CA PRO A 45 -2.10 17.02 0.96
C PRO A 45 -3.19 16.59 1.96
N ASP A 46 -4.01 15.61 1.60
CA ASP A 46 -5.11 15.13 2.45
C ASP A 46 -4.59 14.35 3.68
N ILE A 47 -3.58 13.49 3.48
CA ILE A 47 -2.90 12.75 4.56
C ILE A 47 -2.22 13.73 5.52
N ARG A 48 -1.48 14.71 4.98
CA ARG A 48 -0.74 15.70 5.76
C ARG A 48 -1.66 16.56 6.63
N ARG A 49 -2.88 16.88 6.13
CA ARG A 49 -3.90 17.62 6.90
C ARG A 49 -4.53 16.77 7.99
N GLY A 50 -4.72 15.47 7.78
CA GLY A 50 -5.36 14.60 8.76
C GLY A 50 -4.45 14.12 9.90
N VAL A 51 -3.13 14.04 9.67
CA VAL A 51 -2.14 13.75 10.72
C VAL A 51 -1.64 15.05 11.32
N VAL A 52 -2.33 15.50 12.37
CA VAL A 52 -2.02 16.75 13.08
C VAL A 52 -0.84 16.58 14.05
N ASP A 53 -0.19 17.69 14.39
CA ASP A 53 0.88 17.78 15.40
C ASP A 53 2.07 16.80 15.22
N ALA A 54 2.31 16.34 13.99
CA ALA A 54 3.41 15.46 13.67
C ALA A 54 4.77 16.10 13.97
N GLN A 55 5.61 15.39 14.71
CA GLN A 55 6.93 15.82 15.14
C GLN A 55 7.99 15.43 14.12
N VAL A 56 9.05 16.23 14.01
CA VAL A 56 10.16 15.92 13.12
C VAL A 56 11.02 14.80 13.73
N VAL A 57 11.15 13.70 13.00
CA VAL A 57 12.07 12.60 13.33
C VAL A 57 13.46 12.91 12.82
N THR A 58 13.58 13.23 11.53
CA THR A 58 14.86 13.58 10.89
C THR A 58 14.63 14.38 9.62
N ARG A 59 15.67 15.09 9.17
CA ARG A 59 15.77 15.67 7.82
C ARG A 59 16.90 15.00 7.07
N ARG A 60 16.72 14.74 5.77
CA ARG A 60 17.72 14.05 4.93
C ARG A 60 17.71 14.62 3.52
N ASP A 61 18.90 14.68 2.92
CA ASP A 61 19.04 14.84 1.48
C ASP A 61 19.09 13.42 0.87
N THR A 62 18.27 13.17 -0.14
CA THR A 62 18.13 11.87 -0.81
C THR A 62 18.29 12.03 -2.32
N PHE A 63 18.35 10.94 -3.08
CA PHE A 63 18.31 10.97 -4.55
C PHE A 63 17.07 11.66 -5.14
N ALA A 64 15.97 11.71 -4.39
CA ALA A 64 14.72 12.36 -4.80
C ALA A 64 14.57 13.78 -4.20
N GLY A 65 15.66 14.35 -3.69
CA GLY A 65 15.69 15.66 -3.06
C GLY A 65 15.58 15.63 -1.53
N ARG A 66 15.51 16.82 -0.93
CA ARG A 66 15.43 16.99 0.52
C ARG A 66 14.07 16.58 1.06
N ILE A 67 14.06 15.80 2.12
CA ILE A 67 12.85 15.35 2.81
C ILE A 67 12.91 15.68 4.30
N THR A 68 11.73 15.79 4.91
CA THR A 68 11.56 15.70 6.37
C THR A 68 10.74 14.45 6.68
N LEU A 69 11.24 13.58 7.55
CA LEU A 69 10.43 12.49 8.09
C LEU A 69 9.69 13.03 9.32
N LEU A 70 8.36 13.00 9.27
CA LEU A 70 7.51 13.38 10.38
C LEU A 70 6.92 12.13 11.03
N TYR A 71 6.58 12.21 12.32
CA TYR A 71 5.87 11.17 13.04
C TYR A 71 4.72 11.76 13.86
N GLY A 72 3.52 11.24 13.66
CA GLY A 72 2.31 11.64 14.35
C GLY A 72 1.41 10.43 14.61
N HIS A 73 0.17 10.70 15.00
CA HIS A 73 -0.83 9.65 15.22
C HIS A 73 -2.11 9.97 14.46
N PHE A 74 -2.79 8.92 14.02
CA PHE A 74 -4.12 9.01 13.45
C PHE A 74 -4.95 7.83 13.95
N ASN A 75 -6.07 8.11 14.61
CA ASN A 75 -6.95 7.08 15.22
C ASN A 75 -6.20 6.03 16.06
N GLY A 76 -5.21 6.46 16.84
CA GLY A 76 -4.40 5.56 17.68
C GLY A 76 -3.28 4.80 16.96
N VAL A 77 -3.19 4.90 15.63
CA VAL A 77 -2.10 4.31 14.83
C VAL A 77 -0.96 5.32 14.70
N GLY A 78 0.28 4.88 14.92
CA GLY A 78 1.47 5.70 14.68
C GLY A 78 1.75 5.85 13.18
N ILE A 79 1.89 7.08 12.70
CA ILE A 79 2.05 7.41 11.28
C ILE A 79 3.37 8.15 11.06
N TYR A 80 4.22 7.60 10.19
CA TYR A 80 5.34 8.32 9.60
C TYR A 80 4.92 8.95 8.27
N LEU A 81 5.29 10.21 8.08
CA LEU A 81 5.06 10.93 6.82
C LEU A 81 6.39 11.32 6.18
N ILE A 82 6.55 10.96 4.91
CA ILE A 82 7.62 11.48 4.07
C ILE A 82 7.17 12.85 3.55
N ASP A 83 7.57 13.91 4.26
CA ASP A 83 7.28 15.28 3.88
C ASP A 83 8.30 15.75 2.83
N ALA A 84 7.84 15.76 1.59
CA ALA A 84 8.57 16.17 0.39
C ALA A 84 7.63 16.93 -0.55
N PRO A 85 7.27 18.19 -0.25
CA PRO A 85 6.24 18.93 -1.00
C PRO A 85 6.51 19.00 -2.51
N HIS A 86 7.78 19.08 -2.92
CA HIS A 86 8.18 19.10 -4.34
C HIS A 86 7.77 17.82 -5.10
N LEU A 87 7.54 16.72 -4.39
CA LEU A 87 7.08 15.43 -4.93
C LEU A 87 5.59 15.19 -4.70
N TYR A 88 5.06 15.54 -3.53
CA TYR A 88 3.75 15.06 -3.08
C TYR A 88 2.66 16.14 -3.01
N ASP A 89 3.01 17.42 -2.86
CA ASP A 89 2.05 18.52 -2.78
C ASP A 89 1.64 18.99 -4.19
N ARG A 90 0.75 18.20 -4.82
CA ARG A 90 0.29 18.43 -6.20
C ARG A 90 -1.23 18.32 -6.31
N PRO A 91 -1.85 19.08 -7.23
CA PRO A 91 -3.26 18.94 -7.54
C PRO A 91 -3.50 17.68 -8.39
N GLY A 92 -4.68 17.07 -8.23
CA GLY A 92 -5.04 15.84 -8.94
C GLY A 92 -5.13 14.66 -7.97
N SER A 93 -4.80 13.47 -8.48
CA SER A 93 -4.76 12.25 -7.68
C SER A 93 -3.34 12.00 -7.15
N PRO A 94 -3.14 11.06 -6.21
CA PRO A 94 -1.81 10.65 -5.77
C PRO A 94 -0.87 10.24 -6.91
N TYR A 95 -1.38 9.79 -8.05
CA TYR A 95 -0.59 9.16 -9.12
C TYR A 95 -0.65 9.92 -10.46
N HIS A 96 -1.69 10.73 -10.67
CA HIS A 96 -2.00 11.41 -11.92
C HIS A 96 -2.33 12.89 -11.70
N ASP A 97 -1.97 13.72 -12.68
CA ASP A 97 -2.35 15.12 -12.73
C ASP A 97 -3.87 15.32 -12.93
N THR A 98 -4.30 16.58 -13.00
CA THR A 98 -5.71 16.95 -13.20
C THR A 98 -6.29 16.51 -14.55
N ASN A 99 -5.44 16.15 -15.51
CA ASN A 99 -5.82 15.63 -16.82
C ASN A 99 -5.72 14.09 -16.88
N GLN A 100 -5.51 13.43 -15.74
CA GLN A 100 -5.35 11.98 -15.59
C GLN A 100 -4.09 11.40 -16.26
N HIS A 101 -3.07 12.22 -16.54
CA HIS A 101 -1.77 11.71 -16.95
C HIS A 101 -0.94 11.34 -15.74
N ALA A 102 -0.29 10.17 -15.78
CA ALA A 102 0.62 9.75 -14.72
C ALA A 102 1.76 10.76 -14.58
N TYR A 103 2.11 11.13 -13.34
CA TYR A 103 3.23 12.05 -13.14
C TYR A 103 4.54 11.40 -13.64
N PRO A 104 5.35 12.11 -14.45
CA PRO A 104 6.60 11.56 -14.99
C PRO A 104 7.59 11.14 -13.90
N ASP A 105 7.55 11.80 -12.75
CA ASP A 105 8.41 11.54 -11.59
C ASP A 105 7.84 10.49 -10.63
N ASN A 106 6.78 9.75 -11.00
CA ASN A 106 6.26 8.61 -10.21
C ASN A 106 7.35 7.59 -9.85
N VAL A 107 8.33 7.39 -10.74
CA VAL A 107 9.49 6.55 -10.47
C VAL A 107 10.26 7.00 -9.22
N LEU A 108 10.56 8.30 -9.10
CA LEU A 108 11.25 8.88 -7.95
C LEU A 108 10.36 8.91 -6.71
N ARG A 109 9.10 9.32 -6.87
CA ARG A 109 8.11 9.46 -5.79
C ARG A 109 7.94 8.17 -4.99
N PHE A 110 7.87 7.04 -5.70
CA PHE A 110 7.62 5.72 -5.12
C PHE A 110 8.90 4.94 -4.86
N ALA A 111 10.00 5.22 -5.57
CA ALA A 111 11.33 4.75 -5.15
C ALA A 111 11.71 5.34 -3.78
N LEU A 112 11.46 6.63 -3.56
CA LEU A 112 11.69 7.28 -2.28
C LEU A 112 10.87 6.63 -1.15
N LEU A 113 9.60 6.29 -1.40
CA LEU A 113 8.76 5.57 -0.44
C LEU A 113 9.39 4.24 -0.03
N GLY A 114 9.81 3.43 -1.01
CA GLY A 114 10.46 2.16 -0.74
C GLY A 114 11.82 2.29 -0.05
N TRP A 115 12.59 3.31 -0.43
CA TRP A 115 13.89 3.61 0.18
C TRP A 115 13.71 3.99 1.65
N VAL A 116 12.81 4.93 1.97
CA VAL A 116 12.53 5.31 3.37
C VAL A 116 12.03 4.10 4.15
N GLY A 117 11.16 3.27 3.57
CA GLY A 117 10.69 2.02 4.21
C GLY A 117 11.84 1.09 4.62
N SER A 118 12.88 0.96 3.79
CA SER A 118 14.10 0.21 4.12
C SER A 118 15.01 0.93 5.11
N GLU A 119 15.13 2.25 5.02
CA GLU A 119 15.94 3.04 5.95
C GLU A 119 15.35 3.04 7.36
N MET A 120 14.02 2.98 7.52
CA MET A 120 13.37 2.75 8.82
C MET A 120 13.89 1.47 9.49
N ALA A 121 14.00 0.38 8.74
CA ALA A 121 14.61 -0.87 9.21
C ALA A 121 16.12 -0.75 9.48
N SER A 122 16.77 0.27 8.92
CA SER A 122 18.21 0.52 9.08
C SER A 122 18.53 1.55 10.18
N GLY A 123 17.51 1.97 10.96
CA GLY A 123 17.69 2.88 12.09
C GLY A 123 17.54 4.37 11.76
N LEU A 124 16.75 4.70 10.73
CA LEU A 124 16.43 6.10 10.39
C LEU A 124 15.73 6.84 11.54
N ASP A 125 14.88 6.14 12.29
CA ASP A 125 14.40 6.57 13.60
C ASP A 125 15.29 5.93 14.70
N PRO A 126 15.98 6.72 15.53
CA PRO A 126 16.87 6.18 16.55
C PRO A 126 16.14 5.49 17.72
N PHE A 127 14.82 5.66 17.84
CA PHE A 127 14.01 5.13 18.93
C PHE A 127 13.10 3.97 18.52
N TRP A 128 12.96 3.72 17.22
CA TRP A 128 12.06 2.69 16.71
C TRP A 128 12.57 2.05 15.43
N ARG A 129 12.53 0.72 15.35
CA ARG A 129 13.03 -0.02 14.18
C ARG A 129 12.17 -1.26 13.95
N PRO A 130 11.54 -1.42 12.78
CA PRO A 130 10.67 -2.56 12.53
C PRO A 130 11.44 -3.88 12.48
N ASP A 131 10.84 -4.94 13.05
CA ASP A 131 11.25 -6.32 12.83
C ASP A 131 10.78 -6.82 11.46
N VAL A 132 9.61 -6.32 11.03
CA VAL A 132 8.95 -6.65 9.76
C VAL A 132 8.54 -5.37 9.03
N VAL A 133 8.88 -5.28 7.76
CA VAL A 133 8.36 -4.24 6.85
C VAL A 133 7.36 -4.88 5.90
N HIS A 134 6.11 -4.44 5.99
CA HIS A 134 4.99 -4.91 5.16
C HIS A 134 4.69 -3.88 4.07
N ALA A 135 5.20 -4.13 2.86
CA ALA A 135 4.99 -3.25 1.71
C ALA A 135 3.72 -3.63 0.94
N HIS A 136 3.01 -2.63 0.42
CA HIS A 136 1.74 -2.81 -0.29
C HIS A 136 1.79 -2.25 -1.71
N ASP A 137 1.47 -3.10 -2.69
CA ASP A 137 1.42 -2.81 -4.12
C ASP A 137 2.72 -2.22 -4.71
N TRP A 138 2.69 -1.95 -6.02
CA TRP A 138 3.83 -1.45 -6.77
C TRP A 138 4.42 -0.16 -6.19
N HIS A 139 3.62 0.70 -5.55
CA HIS A 139 4.10 1.94 -4.92
C HIS A 139 5.19 1.70 -3.87
N ALA A 140 5.04 0.65 -3.06
CA ALA A 140 6.02 0.24 -2.06
C ALA A 140 6.89 -0.94 -2.56
N GLY A 141 6.78 -1.31 -3.84
CA GLY A 141 7.39 -2.52 -4.40
C GLY A 141 8.91 -2.54 -4.38
N LEU A 142 9.57 -1.38 -4.33
CA LEU A 142 11.03 -1.34 -4.16
C LEU A 142 11.49 -1.57 -2.71
N THR A 143 10.60 -1.48 -1.70
CA THR A 143 10.99 -1.66 -0.28
C THR A 143 11.74 -2.97 -0.04
N PRO A 144 11.25 -4.15 -0.50
CA PRO A 144 11.96 -5.41 -0.30
C PRO A 144 13.29 -5.47 -1.05
N ALA A 145 13.40 -4.81 -2.21
CA ALA A 145 14.65 -4.72 -2.97
C ALA A 145 15.70 -3.88 -2.23
N TYR A 146 15.33 -2.73 -1.68
CA TYR A 146 16.24 -1.94 -0.83
C TYR A 146 16.65 -2.70 0.43
N LEU A 147 15.72 -3.39 1.10
CA LEU A 147 16.05 -4.23 2.25
C LEU A 147 17.08 -5.31 1.86
N ALA A 148 16.90 -5.96 0.72
CA ALA A 148 17.88 -6.95 0.21
C ALA A 148 19.25 -6.30 -0.07
N ALA A 149 19.28 -5.12 -0.67
CA ALA A 149 20.52 -4.37 -0.93
C ALA A 149 21.24 -3.93 0.36
N ARG A 150 20.50 -3.73 1.46
CA ARG A 150 21.01 -3.38 2.80
C ARG A 150 21.37 -4.59 3.67
N GLY A 151 21.34 -5.82 3.13
CA GLY A 151 21.65 -7.03 3.88
C GLY A 151 20.51 -7.53 4.78
N ARG A 152 19.26 -7.21 4.43
CA ARG A 152 18.02 -7.65 5.11
C ARG A 152 17.97 -7.31 6.60
N PRO A 153 18.02 -6.01 6.97
CA PRO A 153 17.97 -5.58 8.37
C PRO A 153 16.63 -5.88 9.06
N ALA A 154 15.56 -6.13 8.28
CA ALA A 154 14.25 -6.59 8.73
C ALA A 154 13.70 -7.65 7.77
N LYS A 155 12.71 -8.43 8.21
CA LYS A 155 11.92 -9.29 7.33
C LYS A 155 10.95 -8.47 6.49
N SER A 156 10.61 -8.98 5.31
CA SER A 156 9.76 -8.28 4.35
C SER A 156 8.54 -9.11 3.96
N VAL A 157 7.36 -8.52 4.10
CA VAL A 157 6.11 -9.04 3.55
C VAL A 157 5.65 -8.10 2.45
N PHE A 158 5.19 -8.64 1.33
CA PHE A 158 4.68 -7.85 0.22
C PHE A 158 3.24 -8.26 -0.13
N THR A 159 2.28 -7.36 0.07
CA THR A 159 0.90 -7.60 -0.37
C THR A 159 0.67 -7.06 -1.77
N VAL A 160 0.14 -7.90 -2.65
CA VAL A 160 -0.48 -7.49 -3.91
C VAL A 160 -1.98 -7.33 -3.70
N HIS A 161 -2.48 -6.11 -3.86
CA HIS A 161 -3.91 -5.82 -3.92
C HIS A 161 -4.43 -5.81 -5.35
N ASN A 162 -3.60 -5.40 -6.31
CA ASN A 162 -3.95 -5.46 -7.73
C ASN A 162 -2.73 -5.68 -8.63
N LEU A 163 -2.59 -6.89 -9.15
CA LEU A 163 -1.47 -7.30 -10.01
C LEU A 163 -1.45 -6.57 -11.38
N ALA A 164 -2.56 -5.96 -11.81
CA ALA A 164 -2.62 -5.24 -13.08
C ALA A 164 -1.75 -3.96 -13.07
N TYR A 165 -1.51 -3.38 -11.90
CA TYR A 165 -0.65 -2.19 -11.76
C TYR A 165 0.77 -2.60 -11.38
N GLN A 166 1.64 -2.66 -12.39
CA GLN A 166 2.98 -3.24 -12.24
C GLN A 166 4.09 -2.23 -11.90
N GLY A 167 3.80 -0.92 -11.96
CA GLY A 167 4.79 0.14 -11.77
C GLY A 167 5.95 0.03 -12.76
N MET A 168 5.63 0.12 -14.06
CA MET A 168 6.57 -0.05 -15.16
C MET A 168 7.29 1.27 -15.48
N PHE A 169 8.62 1.25 -15.46
CA PHE A 169 9.46 2.39 -15.76
C PHE A 169 10.60 2.01 -16.69
N TYR A 170 11.14 2.97 -17.45
CA TYR A 170 12.27 2.71 -18.33
C TYR A 170 13.56 2.39 -17.56
N SER A 171 14.41 1.55 -18.16
CA SER A 171 15.64 1.04 -17.54
C SER A 171 16.67 2.11 -17.18
N TRP A 172 16.67 3.26 -17.88
CA TRP A 172 17.59 4.37 -17.56
C TRP A 172 17.36 4.93 -16.14
N HIS A 173 16.17 4.74 -15.57
CA HIS A 173 15.87 5.13 -14.20
C HIS A 173 16.59 4.31 -13.13
N MET A 174 17.31 3.24 -13.49
CA MET A 174 18.21 2.56 -12.54
C MET A 174 19.23 3.52 -11.91
N ASN A 175 19.65 4.55 -12.65
CA ASN A 175 20.54 5.59 -12.13
C ASN A 175 19.86 6.56 -11.15
N ASP A 176 18.52 6.57 -11.13
CA ASP A 176 17.73 7.53 -10.37
C ASP A 176 17.23 6.95 -9.04
N ILE A 177 17.31 5.63 -8.82
CA ILE A 177 16.67 4.94 -7.69
C ILE A 177 17.65 4.36 -6.68
N GLU A 178 18.95 4.65 -6.75
CA GLU A 178 19.96 4.17 -5.79
C GLU A 178 19.96 2.64 -5.52
N LEU A 179 19.52 1.83 -6.49
CA LEU A 179 19.71 0.38 -6.44
C LEU A 179 20.95 -0.01 -7.27
N PRO A 180 21.73 -1.01 -6.83
CA PRO A 180 22.83 -1.51 -7.62
C PRO A 180 22.35 -2.01 -8.99
N TRP A 181 23.11 -1.72 -10.06
CA TRP A 181 22.79 -2.22 -11.40
C TRP A 181 22.66 -3.75 -11.49
N SER A 182 23.29 -4.49 -10.58
CA SER A 182 23.12 -5.95 -10.47
C SER A 182 21.70 -6.39 -10.15
N PHE A 183 20.85 -5.52 -9.59
CA PHE A 183 19.44 -5.81 -9.31
C PHE A 183 18.56 -5.75 -10.57
N TYR A 184 19.03 -5.06 -11.63
CA TYR A 184 18.38 -4.98 -12.93
C TYR A 184 18.73 -6.20 -13.78
N ASN A 185 18.10 -7.33 -13.46
CA ASN A 185 18.22 -8.57 -14.21
C ASN A 185 16.92 -9.40 -14.10
N MET A 186 16.80 -10.45 -14.92
CA MET A 186 15.62 -11.32 -14.98
C MET A 186 15.25 -11.91 -13.62
N HIS A 187 16.25 -12.26 -12.81
CA HIS A 187 16.15 -12.68 -11.41
C HIS A 187 16.27 -11.46 -10.47
N GLY A 188 15.43 -10.46 -10.73
CA GLY A 188 15.44 -9.18 -10.04
C GLY A 188 14.25 -8.33 -10.46
N LEU A 189 14.45 -7.01 -10.54
CA LEU A 189 13.38 -6.05 -10.83
C LEU A 189 13.12 -5.81 -12.33
N GLU A 190 14.00 -6.28 -13.21
CA GLU A 190 13.83 -6.13 -14.67
C GLU A 190 12.61 -6.92 -15.14
N PHE A 191 11.78 -6.36 -16.01
CA PHE A 191 10.65 -7.04 -16.62
C PHE A 191 10.44 -6.49 -18.03
N ASN A 192 10.61 -7.34 -19.05
CA ASN A 192 10.44 -7.00 -20.47
C ASN A 192 11.27 -5.77 -20.93
N GLY A 193 12.51 -5.67 -20.46
CA GLY A 193 13.43 -4.56 -20.77
C GLY A 193 13.15 -3.26 -20.01
N GLN A 194 12.24 -3.31 -19.03
CA GLN A 194 11.84 -2.21 -18.16
C GLN A 194 12.08 -2.56 -16.69
N ILE A 195 11.92 -1.58 -15.81
CA ILE A 195 11.87 -1.76 -14.37
C ILE A 195 10.42 -2.02 -13.99
N SER A 196 10.15 -3.05 -13.17
CA SER A 196 8.85 -3.25 -12.52
C SER A 196 9.01 -3.20 -11.01
N PHE A 197 8.39 -2.19 -10.38
CA PHE A 197 8.40 -2.10 -8.91
C PHE A 197 7.61 -3.24 -8.28
N LEU A 198 6.48 -3.64 -8.89
CA LEU A 198 5.71 -4.79 -8.43
C LEU A 198 6.54 -6.09 -8.48
N LYS A 199 7.23 -6.34 -9.59
CA LYS A 199 8.12 -7.51 -9.73
C LYS A 199 9.22 -7.49 -8.68
N ALA A 200 9.81 -6.32 -8.41
CA ALA A 200 10.81 -6.18 -7.36
C ALA A 200 10.26 -6.63 -5.99
N GLY A 201 9.05 -6.20 -5.65
CA GLY A 201 8.38 -6.61 -4.42
C GLY A 201 8.19 -8.13 -4.34
N LEU A 202 7.64 -8.73 -5.40
CA LEU A 202 7.44 -10.18 -5.51
C LEU A 202 8.75 -10.98 -5.47
N TYR A 203 9.81 -10.46 -6.09
CA TYR A 203 11.08 -11.16 -6.17
C TYR A 203 11.84 -11.10 -4.84
N TYR A 204 11.95 -9.92 -4.21
CA TYR A 204 12.84 -9.74 -3.07
C TYR A 204 12.20 -9.98 -1.69
N ALA A 205 10.86 -9.94 -1.59
CA ALA A 205 10.14 -10.15 -0.33
C ALA A 205 10.38 -11.53 0.28
N ASP A 206 10.45 -11.62 1.61
CA ASP A 206 10.56 -12.90 2.32
C ASP A 206 9.24 -13.69 2.18
N HIS A 207 8.09 -13.01 2.20
CA HIS A 207 6.77 -13.60 1.95
C HIS A 207 5.86 -12.69 1.13
N ILE A 208 5.02 -13.27 0.29
CA ILE A 208 4.01 -12.54 -0.50
C ILE A 208 2.62 -12.87 0.04
N THR A 209 1.78 -11.86 0.16
CA THR A 209 0.37 -12.01 0.47
C THR A 209 -0.52 -11.46 -0.64
N ALA A 210 -1.67 -12.09 -0.83
CA ALA A 210 -2.75 -11.62 -1.69
C ALA A 210 -4.03 -11.45 -0.85
N VAL A 211 -4.96 -10.64 -1.31
CA VAL A 211 -6.17 -10.24 -0.57
C VAL A 211 -7.25 -11.34 -0.44
N SER A 212 -7.00 -12.54 -0.97
CA SER A 212 -7.79 -13.73 -0.68
C SER A 212 -7.04 -15.02 -1.06
N PRO A 213 -7.38 -16.19 -0.45
CA PRO A 213 -6.84 -17.49 -0.85
C PRO A 213 -7.09 -17.84 -2.32
N THR A 214 -8.24 -17.42 -2.85
CA THR A 214 -8.59 -17.65 -4.26
C THR A 214 -7.70 -16.80 -5.16
N TYR A 215 -7.58 -15.50 -4.87
CA TYR A 215 -6.74 -14.60 -5.65
C TYR A 215 -5.27 -15.03 -5.64
N ALA A 216 -4.75 -15.50 -4.50
CA ALA A 216 -3.38 -16.03 -4.40
C ALA A 216 -3.13 -17.23 -5.32
N ARG A 217 -4.15 -18.04 -5.63
CA ARG A 217 -4.06 -19.13 -6.61
C ARG A 217 -4.18 -18.60 -8.04
N GLU A 218 -5.17 -17.76 -8.29
CA GLU A 218 -5.45 -17.19 -9.62
C GLU A 218 -4.23 -16.50 -10.20
N ILE A 219 -3.52 -15.67 -9.41
CA ILE A 219 -2.32 -14.96 -9.89
C ILE A 219 -1.13 -15.86 -10.23
N THR A 220 -1.22 -17.18 -10.02
CA THR A 220 -0.21 -18.15 -10.49
C THR A 220 -0.54 -18.72 -11.88
N GLU A 221 -1.73 -18.40 -12.40
CA GLU A 221 -2.22 -18.81 -13.71
C GLU A 221 -1.89 -17.73 -14.77
N PRO A 222 -1.47 -18.11 -15.98
CA PRO A 222 -1.05 -17.15 -17.00
C PRO A 222 -2.10 -16.07 -17.32
N GLN A 223 -3.40 -16.40 -17.30
CA GLN A 223 -4.46 -15.44 -17.58
C GLN A 223 -4.62 -14.32 -16.55
N TYR A 224 -4.12 -14.48 -15.33
CA TYR A 224 -4.26 -13.50 -14.24
C TYR A 224 -2.93 -12.96 -13.74
N ALA A 225 -1.81 -13.55 -14.16
CA ALA A 225 -0.48 -13.23 -13.63
C ALA A 225 0.23 -12.06 -14.34
N TYR A 226 -0.33 -11.56 -15.45
CA TYR A 226 0.24 -10.47 -16.25
C TYR A 226 1.72 -10.68 -16.60
N GLY A 227 2.10 -11.91 -16.97
CA GLY A 227 3.45 -12.30 -17.35
C GLY A 227 4.39 -12.62 -16.18
N MET A 228 3.89 -12.62 -14.93
CA MET A 228 4.67 -12.96 -13.73
C MET A 228 4.36 -14.37 -13.19
N GLU A 229 3.64 -15.21 -13.94
CA GLU A 229 3.16 -16.53 -13.52
C GLU A 229 4.30 -17.45 -13.09
N GLY A 230 5.46 -17.39 -13.77
CA GLY A 230 6.62 -18.20 -13.43
C GLY A 230 7.14 -17.88 -12.02
N LEU A 231 7.29 -16.58 -11.72
CA LEU A 231 7.72 -16.10 -10.40
C LEU A 231 6.69 -16.43 -9.32
N LEU A 232 5.41 -16.16 -9.58
CA LEU A 232 4.34 -16.37 -8.60
C LEU A 232 4.12 -17.85 -8.30
N ARG A 233 4.17 -18.73 -9.32
CA ARG A 233 4.09 -20.18 -9.13
C ARG A 233 5.29 -20.72 -8.36
N GLN A 234 6.49 -20.22 -8.64
CA GLN A 234 7.68 -20.56 -7.86
C GLN A 234 7.48 -20.19 -6.38
N ARG A 235 7.06 -18.95 -6.11
CA ARG A 235 6.80 -18.47 -4.73
C ARG A 235 5.71 -19.29 -4.03
N HIS A 236 4.68 -19.68 -4.76
CA HIS A 236 3.63 -20.56 -4.24
C HIS A 236 4.16 -21.94 -3.85
N HIS A 237 4.93 -22.59 -4.73
CA HIS A 237 5.55 -23.90 -4.45
C HIS A 237 6.55 -23.84 -3.29
N GLU A 238 7.26 -22.72 -3.12
CA GLU A 238 8.14 -22.46 -1.97
C GLU A 238 7.37 -22.22 -0.65
N GLY A 239 6.03 -22.16 -0.68
CA GLY A 239 5.21 -21.82 0.49
C GLY A 239 5.29 -20.34 0.88
N ARG A 240 5.76 -19.47 -0.03
CA ARG A 240 6.02 -18.03 0.18
C ARG A 240 5.00 -17.12 -0.48
N LEU A 241 3.86 -17.67 -0.89
CA LEU A 241 2.70 -16.94 -1.38
C LEU A 241 1.45 -17.45 -0.65
N SER A 242 0.76 -16.56 0.07
CA SER A 242 -0.47 -16.87 0.79
C SER A 242 -1.58 -15.88 0.46
N GLY A 243 -2.82 -16.31 0.58
CA GLY A 243 -3.97 -15.42 0.49
C GLY A 243 -4.61 -15.22 1.85
N ILE A 244 -4.81 -13.96 2.25
CA ILE A 244 -5.45 -13.58 3.50
C ILE A 244 -6.65 -12.73 3.13
N LEU A 245 -7.85 -13.19 3.48
CA LEU A 245 -9.07 -12.46 3.18
C LEU A 245 -9.10 -11.15 3.96
N ASN A 246 -9.39 -10.04 3.27
CA ASN A 246 -9.58 -8.76 3.94
C ASN A 246 -10.76 -8.81 4.90
N GLY A 247 -10.61 -8.14 6.05
CA GLY A 247 -11.72 -7.86 6.95
C GLY A 247 -12.55 -6.67 6.48
N VAL A 248 -13.65 -6.43 7.19
CA VAL A 248 -14.46 -5.22 7.09
C VAL A 248 -14.53 -4.58 8.48
N ASP A 249 -14.58 -3.25 8.54
CA ASP A 249 -14.77 -2.53 9.81
C ASP A 249 -16.25 -2.52 10.17
N ASP A 250 -16.65 -3.32 11.15
CA ASP A 250 -18.03 -3.43 11.62
C ASP A 250 -18.52 -2.16 12.34
N GLY A 251 -17.63 -1.27 12.77
CA GLY A 251 -18.00 0.05 13.31
C GLY A 251 -18.46 1.02 12.21
N ILE A 252 -17.94 0.85 11.00
CA ILE A 252 -18.29 1.67 9.83
C ILE A 252 -19.40 0.99 9.02
N TRP A 253 -19.25 -0.28 8.70
CA TRP A 253 -20.15 -1.06 7.85
C TRP A 253 -21.06 -1.96 8.68
N SER A 254 -21.92 -1.35 9.51
CA SER A 254 -22.89 -2.08 10.33
C SER A 254 -24.32 -1.69 9.97
N PRO A 255 -25.09 -2.58 9.31
CA PRO A 255 -26.50 -2.32 8.99
C PRO A 255 -27.38 -1.93 10.18
N GLN A 256 -26.97 -2.33 11.40
CA GLN A 256 -27.67 -2.02 12.65
C GLN A 256 -27.50 -0.56 13.09
N ASN A 257 -26.37 0.05 12.71
CA ASN A 257 -25.91 1.33 13.25
C ASN A 257 -25.70 2.39 12.16
N ASP A 258 -25.72 1.98 10.90
CA ASP A 258 -25.50 2.87 9.76
C ASP A 258 -26.61 3.92 9.69
N LEU A 259 -26.24 5.19 9.80
CA LEU A 259 -27.14 6.34 9.68
C LEU A 259 -27.44 6.70 8.21
N LEU A 260 -26.67 6.15 7.27
CA LEU A 260 -26.85 6.37 5.84
C LEU A 260 -27.92 5.44 5.25
N LEU A 261 -28.28 4.37 5.96
CA LEU A 261 -29.39 3.52 5.58
C LEU A 261 -30.73 4.19 5.93
N PRO A 262 -31.68 4.25 4.99
CA PRO A 262 -33.05 4.67 5.30
C PRO A 262 -33.67 3.88 6.44
N MET A 263 -33.43 2.56 6.47
CA MET A 263 -33.85 1.67 7.55
C MET A 263 -32.69 0.77 7.99
N ARG A 264 -32.35 0.84 9.27
CA ARG A 264 -31.38 -0.06 9.90
C ARG A 264 -32.00 -1.45 10.07
N TYR A 265 -31.16 -2.47 10.01
CA TYR A 265 -31.59 -3.86 10.12
C TYR A 265 -30.50 -4.75 10.72
N ASP A 266 -30.91 -5.92 11.18
CA ASP A 266 -30.04 -7.00 11.64
C ASP A 266 -30.43 -8.35 11.02
N ARG A 267 -29.85 -9.43 11.56
CA ARG A 267 -30.15 -10.80 11.13
C ARG A 267 -31.61 -11.22 11.39
N ASP A 268 -32.29 -10.56 12.33
CA ASP A 268 -33.63 -10.90 12.79
C ASP A 268 -34.71 -9.99 12.17
N THR A 269 -34.30 -8.93 11.46
CA THR A 269 -35.16 -7.89 10.83
C THR A 269 -34.83 -7.66 9.35
N LEU A 270 -34.44 -8.72 8.64
CA LEU A 270 -34.01 -8.65 7.23
C LEU A 270 -35.08 -8.09 6.28
N GLU A 271 -36.36 -8.18 6.64
CA GLU A 271 -37.50 -7.59 5.94
C GLU A 271 -37.38 -6.06 5.77
N GLU A 272 -36.72 -5.37 6.71
CA GLU A 272 -36.50 -3.91 6.65
C GLU A 272 -35.62 -3.50 5.46
N LYS A 273 -34.86 -4.45 4.87
CA LYS A 273 -34.14 -4.22 3.61
C LYS A 273 -35.07 -3.84 2.45
N ALA A 274 -36.36 -4.18 2.52
CA ALA A 274 -37.34 -3.79 1.52
C ALA A 274 -37.45 -2.26 1.39
N GLU A 275 -37.38 -1.52 2.50
CA GLU A 275 -37.43 -0.06 2.47
C GLU A 275 -36.13 0.52 1.90
N ASN A 276 -34.97 -0.03 2.29
CA ASN A 276 -33.69 0.35 1.69
C ASN A 276 -33.69 0.15 0.17
N LYS A 277 -34.23 -0.98 -0.31
CA LYS A 277 -34.39 -1.24 -1.74
C LYS A 277 -35.32 -0.23 -2.40
N ARG A 278 -36.48 0.07 -1.79
CA ARG A 278 -37.45 1.04 -2.32
C ARG A 278 -36.81 2.42 -2.47
N GLN A 279 -36.08 2.88 -1.47
CA GLN A 279 -35.40 4.17 -1.49
C GLN A 279 -34.28 4.21 -2.53
N LEU A 280 -33.50 3.13 -2.64
CA LEU A 280 -32.48 3.02 -3.70
C LEU A 280 -33.12 3.08 -5.09
N GLN A 281 -34.26 2.40 -5.30
CA GLN A 281 -35.00 2.49 -6.55
C GLN A 281 -35.46 3.93 -6.80
N ILE A 282 -36.12 4.59 -5.85
CA ILE A 282 -36.53 5.99 -6.00
C ILE A 282 -35.34 6.89 -6.38
N ALA A 283 -34.20 6.73 -5.71
CA ALA A 283 -33.00 7.53 -5.97
C ALA A 283 -32.38 7.27 -7.35
N MET A 284 -32.39 6.01 -7.82
CA MET A 284 -31.83 5.62 -9.10
C MET A 284 -32.80 5.80 -10.28
N GLY A 285 -34.08 6.07 -10.01
CA GLY A 285 -35.13 6.29 -10.99
C GLY A 285 -35.23 5.15 -12.01
N PRO A 286 -35.89 4.01 -11.70
CA PRO A 286 -36.34 3.15 -12.78
C PRO A 286 -37.34 4.00 -13.56
N GLU A 287 -36.99 4.34 -14.80
CA GLU A 287 -37.99 4.73 -15.78
C GLU A 287 -39.11 3.71 -15.71
N GLY A 288 -40.31 4.17 -15.33
CA GLY A 288 -41.50 3.35 -15.40
C GLY A 288 -41.64 2.82 -16.83
N ARG A 289 -41.49 1.51 -16.97
CA ARG A 289 -42.10 0.72 -18.04
C ARG A 289 -42.98 -0.33 -17.39
#